data_AF-A0A953QTL9-F1
#
_entry.id   AF-A0A953QTL9-F1
#
_cell.length_a   1.000
_cell.length_b   1.000
_cell.length_c   1.000
_cell.angle_alpha   90.00
_cell.angle_beta   90.00
_cell.angle_gamma   90.00
#
_symmetry.space_group_name_H-M   'P 1'
#
loop_
_entity.id
_entity.type
_entity.pdbx_description
1 polymer ?
#
loop_
_entity_poly.entity_id
_entity_poly.type
_entity_poly.pdbx_seq_one_letter_code
_entity_poly.pdbx_strand_id
1 'polypeptide(L)'
;MHNQPRYKPLAATDFFGDRRSARPAVEGTIARGHLRIDEARYVGKVGGEDVDQFPIPIAKPDIERGRERFNIYCSPCHGRVGDGNGMVVLRGYRQAASFYSEKLMQAAVGHFFDVISNGFGAMPSYASRITPDDRWRVIAYIRALQLSVNARLSDVPADQRQNLPVEPPPREYGAQPGPPANSGDRR
;
A
#
# COMPACT_ATOMS: atom_id res chain seq x y z
N MET A 1 -41.14 -1.07 -10.49
CA MET A 1 -40.32 -0.42 -9.43
C MET A 1 -38.79 -0.51 -9.69
N HIS A 2 -38.34 -0.69 -10.94
CA HIS A 2 -36.90 -0.77 -11.26
C HIS A 2 -36.15 0.53 -10.95
N ASN A 3 -36.76 1.68 -11.27
CA ASN A 3 -36.31 3.01 -10.88
C ASN A 3 -37.26 3.57 -9.83
N GLN A 4 -36.70 3.91 -8.68
CA GLN A 4 -37.44 4.47 -7.55
C GLN A 4 -37.14 5.97 -7.47
N PRO A 5 -38.08 6.81 -6.99
CA PRO A 5 -37.88 8.26 -6.86
C PRO A 5 -37.01 8.59 -5.63
N ARG A 6 -35.79 8.03 -5.58
CA ARG A 6 -34.75 8.32 -4.59
C ARG A 6 -33.38 8.19 -5.23
N TYR A 7 -32.41 8.94 -4.74
CA TYR A 7 -31.02 8.78 -5.19
C TYR A 7 -30.39 7.54 -4.57
N LYS A 8 -29.80 6.68 -5.41
CA LYS A 8 -28.89 5.61 -4.99
C LYS A 8 -27.45 6.18 -4.91
N PRO A 9 -26.53 5.56 -4.16
CA PRO A 9 -25.12 5.95 -4.21
C PRO A 9 -24.62 6.03 -5.66
N LEU A 10 -23.93 7.12 -5.98
CA LEU A 10 -23.37 7.42 -7.32
C LEU A 10 -24.40 7.59 -8.44
N ALA A 11 -25.70 7.76 -8.13
CA ALA A 11 -26.70 8.09 -9.14
C ALA A 11 -26.49 9.50 -9.71
N ALA A 12 -26.81 9.69 -10.98
CA ALA A 12 -26.86 11.02 -11.58
C ALA A 12 -28.08 11.81 -11.07
N THR A 13 -28.02 13.14 -11.19
CA THR A 13 -29.13 14.06 -10.92
C THR A 13 -29.02 15.25 -11.87
N ASP A 14 -30.14 15.89 -12.17
CA ASP A 14 -30.17 17.13 -12.96
C ASP A 14 -30.37 18.38 -12.07
N PHE A 15 -30.44 18.20 -10.75
CA PHE A 15 -30.62 19.30 -9.80
C PHE A 15 -29.34 20.11 -9.56
N PHE A 16 -28.18 19.44 -9.52
CA PHE A 16 -26.88 20.09 -9.32
C PHE A 16 -26.11 20.19 -10.64
N GLY A 17 -25.39 21.29 -10.86
CA GLY A 17 -24.67 21.55 -12.12
C GLY A 17 -23.58 20.54 -12.47
N ASP A 18 -23.04 19.80 -11.49
CA ASP A 18 -22.05 18.73 -11.68
C ASP A 18 -22.67 17.34 -11.90
N ARG A 19 -24.01 17.27 -11.94
CA ARG A 19 -24.84 16.07 -12.08
C ARG A 19 -24.63 14.98 -11.03
N ARG A 20 -23.99 15.29 -9.90
CA ARG A 20 -23.70 14.32 -8.83
C ARG A 20 -24.76 14.38 -7.74
N SER A 21 -25.43 13.24 -7.48
CA SER A 21 -26.26 13.09 -6.29
C SER A 21 -25.42 13.00 -5.00
N ALA A 22 -24.23 12.41 -5.08
CA ALA A 22 -23.27 12.35 -3.98
C ALA A 22 -22.52 13.67 -3.82
N ARG A 23 -22.98 14.48 -2.86
CA ARG A 23 -22.40 15.79 -2.54
C ARG A 23 -21.12 15.67 -1.71
N PRO A 24 -20.13 16.55 -1.93
CA PRO A 24 -18.98 16.65 -1.03
C PRO A 24 -19.44 17.05 0.38
N ALA A 25 -18.74 16.57 1.39
CA ALA A 25 -18.92 17.07 2.75
C ALA A 25 -18.42 18.52 2.84
N VAL A 26 -18.99 19.29 3.77
CA VAL A 26 -18.48 20.63 4.08
C VAL A 26 -17.11 20.47 4.77
N GLU A 27 -16.15 21.31 4.38
CA GLU A 27 -14.80 21.29 4.93
C GLU A 27 -14.81 21.52 6.46
N GLY A 28 -13.90 20.86 7.17
CA GLY A 28 -13.80 20.92 8.64
C GLY A 28 -14.86 20.12 9.40
N THR A 29 -15.82 19.48 8.73
CA THR A 29 -16.82 18.65 9.42
C THR A 29 -16.25 17.29 9.86
N ILE A 30 -16.58 16.90 11.11
CA ILE A 30 -16.21 15.60 11.67
C ILE A 30 -17.49 14.78 11.91
N ALA A 31 -17.59 13.64 11.22
CA ALA A 31 -18.71 12.72 11.44
C ALA A 31 -18.61 12.03 12.80
N ARG A 32 -19.76 11.68 13.38
CA ARG A 32 -19.80 10.88 14.63
C ARG A 32 -19.03 9.56 14.42
N GLY A 33 -18.19 9.20 15.41
CA GLY A 33 -17.32 8.02 15.33
C GLY A 33 -16.08 8.16 14.45
N HIS A 34 -15.85 9.34 13.85
CA HIS A 34 -14.68 9.63 13.00
C HIS A 34 -13.75 10.66 13.62
N LEU A 35 -13.84 10.85 14.95
CA LEU A 35 -12.90 11.71 15.67
C LEU A 35 -11.50 11.08 15.63
N ARG A 36 -10.52 11.83 15.14
CA ARG A 36 -9.14 11.37 14.92
C ARG A 36 -8.15 12.24 15.69
N ILE A 37 -8.15 12.07 17.02
CA ILE A 37 -7.32 12.86 17.94
C ILE A 37 -5.95 12.24 18.21
N ASP A 38 -5.79 10.94 17.97
CA ASP A 38 -4.50 10.26 18.08
C ASP A 38 -3.66 10.58 16.84
N GLU A 39 -2.77 11.56 16.96
CA GLU A 39 -1.90 12.02 15.87
C GLU A 39 -0.99 10.89 15.37
N ALA A 40 -0.42 10.11 16.30
CA ALA A 40 0.44 8.98 15.94
C ALA A 40 -0.32 8.01 15.04
N ARG A 41 -1.57 7.66 15.39
CA ARG A 41 -2.38 6.71 14.61
C ARG A 41 -2.93 7.28 13.31
N TYR A 42 -3.38 8.53 13.29
CA TYR A 42 -4.16 9.07 12.17
C TYR A 42 -3.39 10.01 11.25
N VAL A 43 -2.24 10.50 11.70
CA VAL A 43 -1.32 11.37 10.94
C VAL A 43 0.03 10.70 10.72
N GLY A 44 0.44 9.78 11.60
CA GLY A 44 1.77 9.19 11.57
C GLY A 44 2.85 10.09 12.14
N LYS A 45 2.45 11.16 12.84
CA LYS A 45 3.33 12.16 13.43
C LYS A 45 2.91 12.47 14.86
N VAL A 46 3.83 12.94 15.69
CA VAL A 46 3.54 13.51 17.02
C VAL A 46 4.32 14.80 17.14
N GLY A 47 3.63 15.92 17.38
CA GLY A 47 4.30 17.24 17.46
C GLY A 47 4.99 17.67 16.16
N GLY A 48 4.53 17.15 15.01
CA GLY A 48 5.10 17.42 13.68
C GLY A 48 6.18 16.44 13.22
N GLU A 49 6.72 15.62 14.12
CA GLU A 49 7.78 14.65 13.82
C GLU A 49 7.20 13.28 13.47
N ASP A 50 7.80 12.57 12.52
CA ASP A 50 7.36 11.22 12.13
C ASP A 50 7.56 10.22 13.28
N VAL A 51 6.57 9.35 13.50
CA VAL A 51 6.70 8.30 14.51
C VAL A 51 7.59 7.16 14.02
N ASP A 52 8.50 6.70 14.86
CA ASP A 52 9.39 5.56 14.56
C ASP A 52 8.76 4.20 14.87
N GLN A 53 7.72 4.17 15.70
CA GLN A 53 7.05 2.95 16.14
C GLN A 53 5.61 2.87 15.64
N PHE A 54 5.11 1.64 15.50
CA PHE A 54 3.72 1.42 15.13
C PHE A 54 2.78 1.81 16.28
N PRO A 55 1.77 2.68 16.05
CA PRO A 55 0.79 3.06 17.06
C PRO A 55 -0.31 2.00 17.26
N ILE A 56 -0.16 0.83 16.61
CA ILE A 56 -1.07 -0.31 16.71
C ILE A 56 -0.25 -1.59 16.93
N PRO A 57 -0.79 -2.60 17.64
CA PRO A 57 -0.15 -3.90 17.71
C PRO A 57 -0.07 -4.51 16.31
N ILE A 58 1.07 -5.12 16.00
CA ILE A 58 1.31 -5.83 14.74
C ILE A 58 1.55 -7.29 15.05
N ALA A 59 0.64 -8.15 14.59
CA ALA A 59 0.79 -9.60 14.64
C ALA A 59 0.83 -10.21 13.23
N LYS A 60 1.05 -11.53 13.13
CA LYS A 60 1.09 -12.24 11.84
C LYS A 60 -0.15 -11.99 10.95
N PRO A 61 -1.40 -12.02 11.48
CA PRO A 61 -2.58 -11.69 10.68
C PRO A 61 -2.58 -10.26 10.13
N ASP A 62 -2.00 -9.31 10.86
CA ASP A 62 -1.86 -7.92 10.40
C ASP A 62 -0.86 -7.80 9.24
N ILE A 63 0.23 -8.56 9.27
CA ILE A 63 1.20 -8.63 8.18
C ILE A 63 0.57 -9.30 6.95
N GLU A 64 -0.21 -10.37 7.12
CA GLU A 64 -0.92 -11.04 6.03
C GLU A 64 -1.96 -10.13 5.38
N ARG A 65 -2.70 -9.37 6.20
CA ARG A 65 -3.61 -8.32 5.74
C ARG A 65 -2.85 -7.19 5.04
N GLY A 66 -1.71 -6.79 5.58
CA GLY A 66 -0.81 -5.80 4.98
C GLY A 66 -0.36 -6.23 3.58
N ARG A 67 0.04 -7.50 3.43
CA ARG A 67 0.38 -8.10 2.14
C ARG A 67 -0.78 -8.05 1.15
N GLU A 68 -1.98 -8.45 1.58
CA GLU A 68 -3.19 -8.40 0.75
C GLU A 68 -3.41 -6.98 0.21
N ARG A 69 -3.39 -5.99 1.10
CA ARG A 69 -3.60 -4.57 0.75
C ARG A 69 -2.48 -4.00 -0.11
N PHE A 70 -1.23 -4.35 0.17
CA PHE A 70 -0.08 -3.97 -0.63
C PHE A 70 -0.19 -4.51 -2.06
N ASN A 71 -0.58 -5.77 -2.22
CA ASN A 71 -0.73 -6.38 -3.54
C ASN A 71 -1.84 -5.72 -4.37
N ILE A 72 -2.90 -5.21 -3.71
CA ILE A 72 -4.01 -4.51 -4.38
C ILE A 72 -3.61 -3.08 -4.78
N TYR A 73 -3.03 -2.31 -3.86
CA TYR A 73 -2.88 -0.86 -4.05
C TYR A 73 -1.46 -0.40 -4.39
N CYS A 74 -0.43 -1.12 -3.94
CA CYS A 74 0.96 -0.65 -3.99
C CYS A 74 1.79 -1.36 -5.06
N SER A 75 1.64 -2.69 -5.18
CA SER A 75 2.42 -3.51 -6.10
C SER A 75 2.30 -3.15 -7.59
N PRO A 76 1.20 -2.58 -8.11
CA PRO A 76 1.14 -2.15 -9.50
C PRO A 76 2.23 -1.13 -9.88
N CYS A 77 2.66 -0.30 -8.92
CA CYS A 77 3.74 0.68 -9.11
C CYS A 77 5.05 0.23 -8.46
N HIS A 78 5.02 -0.28 -7.23
CA HIS A 78 6.24 -0.60 -6.47
C HIS A 78 6.76 -2.03 -6.66
N GLY A 79 6.08 -2.86 -7.46
CA GLY A 79 6.42 -4.27 -7.63
C GLY A 79 5.96 -5.12 -6.44
N ARG A 80 5.72 -6.42 -6.67
CA ARG A 80 5.30 -7.34 -5.60
C ARG A 80 6.39 -7.57 -4.56
N VAL A 81 7.64 -7.46 -4.99
CA VAL A 81 8.83 -7.56 -4.14
C VAL A 81 9.31 -6.19 -3.67
N GLY A 82 8.61 -5.08 -3.97
CA GLY A 82 8.97 -3.77 -3.42
C GLY A 82 10.23 -3.12 -4.01
N ASP A 83 10.72 -3.61 -5.14
CA ASP A 83 11.92 -3.13 -5.85
C ASP A 83 11.68 -1.87 -6.69
N GLY A 84 10.43 -1.37 -6.71
CA GLY A 84 10.04 -0.21 -7.50
C GLY A 84 9.70 -0.53 -8.95
N ASN A 85 9.71 -1.80 -9.38
CA ASN A 85 9.51 -2.21 -10.79
C ASN A 85 8.12 -2.79 -11.05
N GLY A 86 7.07 -2.10 -10.59
CA GLY A 86 5.69 -2.47 -10.88
C GLY A 86 5.33 -2.31 -12.37
N MET A 87 4.34 -3.09 -12.85
CA MET A 87 3.94 -3.08 -14.26
C MET A 87 3.52 -1.70 -14.78
N VAL A 88 3.02 -0.80 -13.92
CA VAL A 88 2.63 0.55 -14.30
C VAL A 88 3.86 1.41 -14.63
N VAL A 89 4.95 1.28 -13.87
CA VAL A 89 6.18 2.05 -14.13
C VAL A 89 6.93 1.53 -15.36
N LEU A 90 6.93 0.20 -15.55
CA LEU A 90 7.52 -0.44 -16.74
C LEU A 90 6.81 -0.05 -18.05
N ARG A 91 5.60 0.52 -17.95
CA ARG A 91 4.80 1.00 -19.09
C ARG A 91 4.82 2.52 -19.26
N GLY A 92 5.79 3.21 -18.63
CA GLY A 92 6.06 4.63 -18.88
C GLY A 92 5.53 5.58 -17.80
N TYR A 93 5.02 5.09 -16.68
CA TYR A 93 4.79 5.93 -15.51
C TYR A 93 6.12 6.30 -14.82
N ARG A 94 6.12 7.37 -14.01
CA ARG A 94 7.33 7.78 -13.27
C ARG A 94 7.82 6.63 -12.37
N GLN A 95 9.13 6.38 -12.39
CA GLN A 95 9.77 5.34 -11.59
C GLN A 95 9.37 5.45 -10.11
N ALA A 96 8.87 4.35 -9.55
CA ALA A 96 8.56 4.25 -8.14
C ALA A 96 9.84 3.99 -7.34
N ALA A 97 9.86 4.45 -6.09
CA ALA A 97 10.99 4.17 -5.20
C ALA A 97 11.05 2.69 -4.83
N SER A 98 12.27 2.14 -4.82
CA SER A 98 12.57 0.85 -4.22
C SER A 98 12.62 0.99 -2.71
N PHE A 99 11.90 0.12 -2.00
CA PHE A 99 11.89 0.11 -0.52
C PHE A 99 13.24 -0.34 0.07
N TYR A 100 14.16 -0.84 -0.76
CA TYR A 100 15.51 -1.26 -0.37
C TYR A 100 16.56 -0.15 -0.46
N SER A 101 16.18 1.06 -0.88
CA SER A 101 17.08 2.20 -0.82
C SER A 101 17.43 2.51 0.64
N GLU A 102 18.69 2.86 0.91
CA GLU A 102 19.18 3.18 2.26
C GLU A 102 18.28 4.21 2.97
N LYS A 103 17.90 5.27 2.24
CA LYS A 103 16.98 6.30 2.72
C LYS A 103 15.66 5.73 3.22
N LEU A 104 15.03 4.80 2.48
CA LEU A 104 13.73 4.24 2.89
C LEU A 104 13.87 3.11 3.91
N MET A 105 15.02 2.45 3.98
CA MET A 105 15.30 1.54 5.08
C MET A 105 15.39 2.30 6.42
N GLN A 106 16.02 3.47 6.42
CA GLN A 106 16.22 4.32 7.60
C GLN A 106 15.04 5.25 7.91
N ALA A 107 14.12 5.49 6.97
CA ALA A 107 12.97 6.35 7.19
C ALA A 107 12.08 5.83 8.34
N ALA A 108 11.46 6.73 9.10
CA ALA A 108 10.49 6.40 10.16
C ALA A 108 9.22 5.73 9.58
N VAL A 109 8.48 4.94 10.38
CA VAL A 109 7.21 4.35 9.90
C VAL A 109 6.13 5.40 9.63
N GLY A 110 6.18 6.52 10.35
CA GLY A 110 5.34 7.71 10.14
C GLY A 110 5.47 8.30 8.73
N HIS A 111 6.69 8.32 8.17
CA HIS A 111 6.94 8.82 6.82
C HIS A 111 6.12 8.03 5.77
N PHE A 112 6.10 6.70 5.88
CA PHE A 112 5.31 5.88 4.97
C PHE A 112 3.81 6.12 5.13
N PHE A 113 3.34 6.33 6.37
CA PHE A 113 1.94 6.64 6.62
C PHE A 113 1.53 7.97 5.97
N ASP A 114 2.37 9.00 6.12
CA ASP A 114 2.18 10.30 5.48
C ASP A 114 2.13 10.18 3.96
N VAL A 115 3.10 9.50 3.34
CA VAL A 115 3.16 9.28 1.89
C VAL A 115 1.92 8.54 1.38
N ILE A 116 1.43 7.51 2.08
CA ILE A 116 0.20 6.80 1.68
C ILE A 116 -1.03 7.70 1.83
N SER A 117 -1.06 8.54 2.87
CA SER A 117 -2.21 9.38 3.22
C SER A 117 -2.31 10.60 2.32
N ASN A 118 -1.20 11.24 2.00
CA ASN A 118 -1.15 12.55 1.37
C ASN A 118 -0.56 12.50 -0.06
N GLY A 119 0.06 11.38 -0.43
CA GLY A 119 0.80 11.25 -1.69
C GLY A 119 2.20 11.85 -1.58
N PHE A 120 3.04 11.59 -2.58
CA PHE A 120 4.39 12.14 -2.65
C PHE A 120 4.91 12.15 -4.09
N GLY A 121 5.29 13.32 -4.60
CA GLY A 121 5.74 13.47 -5.98
C GLY A 121 4.67 13.02 -6.98
N ALA A 122 4.92 11.94 -7.71
CA ALA A 122 3.96 11.35 -8.65
C ALA A 122 2.99 10.34 -8.00
N MET A 123 3.22 9.94 -6.73
CA MET A 123 2.32 9.03 -6.04
C MET A 123 1.08 9.79 -5.54
N PRO A 124 -0.14 9.37 -5.93
CA PRO A 124 -1.37 9.99 -5.44
C PRO A 124 -1.65 9.61 -3.98
N SER A 125 -2.50 10.38 -3.33
CA SER A 125 -3.09 9.98 -2.04
C SER A 125 -3.94 8.71 -2.19
N TYR A 126 -3.85 7.83 -1.19
CA TYR A 126 -4.70 6.66 -1.03
C TYR A 126 -5.68 6.80 0.16
N ALA A 127 -5.82 7.99 0.73
CA ALA A 127 -6.56 8.16 1.97
C ALA A 127 -8.05 7.78 1.88
N SER A 128 -8.66 7.94 0.70
CA SER A 128 -10.05 7.56 0.44
C SER A 128 -10.25 6.07 0.15
N ARG A 129 -9.17 5.32 -0.06
CA ARG A 129 -9.20 3.91 -0.50
C ARG A 129 -8.69 2.95 0.57
N ILE A 130 -7.77 3.40 1.43
CA ILE A 130 -7.14 2.57 2.45
C ILE A 130 -7.43 3.20 3.82
N THR A 131 -8.01 2.41 4.74
CA THR A 131 -8.28 2.85 6.11
C THR A 131 -6.96 3.08 6.87
N PRO A 132 -6.93 3.94 7.90
CA PRO A 132 -5.71 4.17 8.70
C PRO A 132 -5.06 2.86 9.19
N ASP A 133 -5.85 1.92 9.69
CA ASP A 133 -5.36 0.62 10.16
C ASP A 133 -4.73 -0.20 9.03
N ASP A 134 -5.37 -0.27 7.86
CA ASP A 134 -4.80 -0.98 6.71
C ASP A 134 -3.54 -0.28 6.17
N ARG A 135 -3.38 1.05 6.35
CA ARG A 135 -2.11 1.74 6.02
C ARG A 135 -0.98 1.27 6.93
N TRP A 136 -1.20 1.22 8.25
CA TRP A 136 -0.19 0.70 9.19
C TRP A 136 0.19 -0.75 8.89
N ARG A 137 -0.80 -1.59 8.53
CA ARG A 137 -0.56 -2.98 8.12
C ARG A 137 0.25 -3.09 6.84
N VAL A 138 -0.04 -2.25 5.83
CA VAL A 138 0.77 -2.17 4.61
C VAL A 138 2.21 -1.80 4.96
N ILE A 139 2.42 -0.83 5.86
CA ILE A 139 3.75 -0.41 6.31
C ILE A 139 4.47 -1.55 7.04
N ALA A 140 3.77 -2.30 7.90
CA ALA A 140 4.32 -3.51 8.52
C ALA A 140 4.77 -4.54 7.48
N TYR A 141 4.01 -4.73 6.40
CA TYR A 141 4.42 -5.59 5.30
C TYR A 141 5.62 -5.04 4.52
N ILE A 142 5.72 -3.73 4.31
CA ILE A 142 6.92 -3.09 3.74
C ILE A 142 8.16 -3.37 4.60
N ARG A 143 8.03 -3.30 5.94
CA ARG A 143 9.13 -3.68 6.86
C ARG A 143 9.49 -5.16 6.74
N ALA A 144 8.51 -6.04 6.61
CA ALA A 144 8.76 -7.45 6.38
C ALA A 144 9.51 -7.70 5.06
N LEU A 145 9.17 -6.98 3.98
CA LEU A 145 9.92 -7.02 2.73
C LEU A 145 11.38 -6.58 2.92
N GLN A 146 11.61 -5.44 3.58
CA GLN A 146 12.96 -4.92 3.87
C GLN A 146 13.81 -5.92 4.67
N LEU A 147 13.19 -6.57 5.67
CA LEU A 147 13.84 -7.63 6.45
C LEU A 147 14.13 -8.86 5.60
N SER A 148 13.24 -9.26 4.68
CA SER A 148 13.40 -10.47 3.87
C SER A 148 14.64 -10.46 2.96
N VAL A 149 15.09 -9.27 2.54
CA VAL A 149 16.27 -9.11 1.67
C VAL A 149 17.58 -9.05 2.47
N ASN A 150 17.53 -8.61 3.72
CA ASN A 150 18.70 -8.40 4.57
C ASN A 150 18.77 -9.35 5.79
N ALA A 151 17.91 -10.37 5.82
CA ALA A 151 17.83 -11.30 6.93
C ALA A 151 19.13 -12.11 7.07
N ARG A 152 19.68 -12.12 8.28
CA ARG A 152 20.81 -12.93 8.68
C ARG A 152 20.30 -14.14 9.45
N LEU A 153 21.08 -15.21 9.48
CA LEU A 153 20.75 -16.38 10.31
C LEU A 153 20.60 -16.03 11.81
N SER A 154 21.30 -14.99 12.26
CA SER A 154 21.18 -14.45 13.62
C SER A 154 19.78 -13.92 13.95
N ASP A 155 19.04 -13.48 12.94
CA ASP A 155 17.74 -12.83 13.10
C ASP A 155 16.61 -13.86 13.29
N VAL A 156 16.91 -15.14 13.02
CA VAL A 156 16.00 -16.26 13.23
C VAL A 156 16.16 -16.75 14.68
N PRO A 157 15.06 -16.86 15.46
CA PRO A 157 15.07 -17.46 16.80
C PRO A 157 15.75 -18.83 16.81
N ALA A 158 16.56 -19.12 17.83
CA ALA A 158 17.43 -20.30 17.86
C ALA A 158 16.65 -21.62 17.72
N ASP A 159 15.46 -21.68 18.29
CA ASP A 159 14.50 -22.79 18.22
C ASP A 159 13.90 -22.98 16.82
N GLN A 160 13.91 -21.96 15.97
CA GLN A 160 13.38 -22.00 14.61
C GLN A 160 14.45 -22.25 13.53
N ARG A 161 15.73 -22.08 13.86
CA ARG A 161 16.84 -22.28 12.89
C ARG A 161 16.89 -23.69 12.31
N GLN A 162 16.50 -24.70 13.09
CA GLN A 162 16.48 -26.10 12.65
C GLN A 162 15.38 -26.39 11.62
N ASN A 163 14.37 -25.52 11.54
CA ASN A 163 13.25 -25.66 10.61
C ASN A 163 13.45 -24.82 9.33
N LEU A 164 14.62 -24.19 9.16
CA LEU A 164 14.92 -23.46 7.94
C LEU A 164 15.13 -24.46 6.80
N PRO A 165 14.51 -24.22 5.63
CA PRO A 165 14.73 -25.07 4.49
C PRO A 165 16.20 -24.96 4.04
N VAL A 166 16.82 -26.12 3.77
CA VAL A 166 18.22 -26.24 3.34
C VAL A 166 18.46 -25.56 1.99
N GLU A 167 17.39 -25.38 1.22
CA GLU A 167 17.37 -24.73 -0.08
C GLU A 167 16.24 -23.70 -0.11
N PRO A 168 16.47 -22.48 -0.66
CA PRO A 168 15.39 -21.51 -0.79
C PRO A 168 14.24 -22.14 -1.59
N PRO A 169 12.97 -21.94 -1.17
CA PRO A 169 11.84 -22.50 -1.91
C PRO A 169 11.93 -22.06 -3.38
N PRO A 170 11.54 -22.93 -4.33
CA PRO A 170 11.52 -22.55 -5.73
C PRO A 170 10.79 -21.23 -5.88
N ARG A 171 11.33 -20.31 -6.70
CA ARG A 171 10.67 -19.03 -6.97
C ARG A 171 9.36 -19.32 -7.71
N GLU A 172 8.28 -19.56 -6.97
CA GLU A 172 6.90 -19.61 -7.49
C GLU A 172 6.41 -18.20 -7.81
N TYR A 173 7.20 -17.45 -8.57
CA TYR A 173 6.71 -16.26 -9.25
C TYR A 173 6.24 -16.75 -10.61
N GLY A 174 4.91 -16.81 -10.76
CA GLY A 174 4.24 -17.28 -11.96
C GLY A 174 4.97 -16.81 -13.22
N ALA A 175 5.42 -17.79 -14.00
CA ALA A 175 5.91 -17.56 -15.34
C ALA A 175 4.91 -16.66 -16.05
N GLN A 176 5.28 -15.40 -16.26
CA GLN A 176 4.64 -14.69 -17.35
C GLN A 176 5.05 -15.44 -18.60
N PRO A 177 4.11 -15.85 -19.47
CA PRO A 177 4.51 -16.30 -20.79
C PRO A 177 5.36 -15.18 -21.38
N GLY A 178 6.59 -15.54 -21.79
CA GLY A 178 7.47 -14.60 -22.47
C GLY A 178 6.72 -13.96 -23.64
N PRO A 179 7.13 -12.76 -24.09
CA PRO A 179 6.54 -12.16 -25.28
C PRO A 179 6.54 -13.21 -26.40
N PRO A 180 5.43 -13.37 -27.16
CA PRO A 180 5.39 -14.34 -28.24
C PRO A 180 6.60 -14.10 -29.13
N ALA A 181 7.34 -15.18 -29.41
CA ALA A 181 8.45 -15.14 -30.34
C ALA A 181 7.94 -14.47 -31.61
N ASN A 182 8.59 -13.36 -31.98
CA ASN A 182 8.26 -12.63 -33.19
C ASN A 182 8.61 -13.55 -34.37
N SER A 183 7.66 -14.37 -34.82
CA SER A 183 7.74 -15.10 -36.07
C SER A 183 7.49 -14.12 -37.22
N GLY A 184 8.34 -13.10 -37.30
CA GLY A 184 8.48 -12.25 -38.46
C GLY A 184 9.37 -12.96 -39.46
N ASP A 185 8.87 -14.02 -40.08
CA ASP A 185 9.37 -14.50 -41.36
C ASP A 185 8.39 -14.08 -42.45
N ARG A 186 8.85 -13.08 -43.23
CA ARG A 186 8.60 -12.85 -44.65
C ARG A 186 7.21 -13.18 -45.21
N ARG A 187 6.49 -12.12 -45.57
CA ARG A 187 6.18 -11.77 -46.97
C ARG A 187 5.94 -10.27 -47.10
#